data_AF-A0A1Z5LE92-F1
#
_entry.id   AF-A0A1Z5LE92-F1
#
_cell.length_a   1.000
_cell.length_b   1.000
_cell.length_c   1.000
_cell.angle_alpha   90.00
_cell.angle_beta   90.00
_cell.angle_gamma   90.00
#
_symmetry.space_group_name_H-M   'P 1'
#
loop_
_entity.id
_entity.type
_entity.pdbx_description
1 polymer ?
#
loop_
_entity_poly.entity_id
_entity_poly.type
_entity_poly.pdbx_seq_one_letter_code
_entity_poly.pdbx_strand_id
1 'polypeptide(L)'
;MRPLLRTFSLELVLIALLKLTASVLTFVNPLILDMLIGYVNSEDPIWKGLLFAFTMFFSSMVESLLNGQYDYLINAVYQKALKLSSTARGQFTTGEIVNLMSVDTQRVMDYMQVFNLLWVTPLLIGIAIYLLWGQLGVATMGGVGVMLL
;
A
#
# COMPACT_ATOMS: atom_id res chain seq x y z
N MET A 1 -25.97 2.16 -1.33
CA MET A 1 -24.47 2.21 -1.40
C MET A 1 -23.89 3.64 -1.42
N ARG A 2 -24.40 4.60 -2.19
CA ARG A 2 -23.89 6.00 -2.21
C ARG A 2 -23.79 6.73 -0.85
N PRO A 3 -24.68 6.50 0.15
CA PRO A 3 -24.57 7.16 1.45
C PRO A 3 -23.41 6.63 2.30
N LEU A 4 -23.17 5.31 2.31
CA LEU A 4 -22.05 4.68 3.02
C LEU A 4 -20.69 5.19 2.52
N LEU A 5 -20.53 5.30 1.20
CA LEU A 5 -19.30 5.82 0.59
C LEU A 5 -19.05 7.30 0.95
N ARG A 6 -20.10 8.12 1.12
CA ARG A 6 -19.93 9.51 1.58
C ARG A 6 -19.60 9.62 3.06
N THR A 7 -20.07 8.69 3.89
CA THR A 7 -19.74 8.69 5.33
C THR A 7 -18.32 8.18 5.57
N PHE A 8 -17.86 7.20 4.79
CA PHE A 8 -16.53 6.60 4.92
C PHE A 8 -15.46 7.18 3.98
N SER A 9 -15.81 8.09 3.07
CA SER A 9 -14.86 8.60 2.06
C SER A 9 -13.61 9.23 2.67
N LEU A 10 -13.73 9.92 3.80
CA LEU A 10 -12.57 10.53 4.46
C LEU A 10 -11.65 9.46 5.07
N GLU A 11 -12.22 8.47 5.76
CA GLU A 11 -11.48 7.33 6.31
C GLU A 11 -10.77 6.55 5.19
N LEU A 12 -11.45 6.34 4.05
CA LEU A 12 -10.88 5.66 2.87
C LEU A 12 -9.77 6.46 2.20
N VAL A 13 -9.90 7.79 2.08
CA VAL A 13 -8.83 8.64 1.53
C VAL A 13 -7.62 8.66 2.46
N LEU A 14 -7.82 8.68 3.78
CA LEU A 14 -6.71 8.58 4.74
C LEU A 14 -5.98 7.23 4.63
N ILE A 15 -6.72 6.12 4.52
CA ILE A 15 -6.16 4.78 4.31
C ILE A 15 -5.38 4.72 2.98
N ALA A 16 -5.94 5.29 1.91
CA ALA A 16 -5.30 5.41 0.60
C ALA A 16 -3.99 6.20 0.65
N LEU A 17 -3.98 7.35 1.32
CA LEU A 17 -2.79 8.18 1.51
C LEU A 17 -1.72 7.43 2.32
N LEU A 18 -2.12 6.73 3.38
CA LEU A 18 -1.22 5.94 4.21
C LEU A 18 -0.61 4.76 3.43
N LYS A 19 -1.37 4.14 2.52
CA LYS A 19 -0.85 3.11 1.62
C LYS A 19 0.14 3.70 0.62
N LEU A 20 -0.15 4.86 0.05
CA LEU A 20 0.73 5.57 -0.89
C LEU A 20 2.07 5.87 -0.23
N THR A 21 2.07 6.47 0.95
CA THR A 21 3.30 6.80 1.68
C THR A 21 4.12 5.56 1.97
N ALA A 22 3.50 4.49 2.50
CA ALA A 22 4.18 3.21 2.73
C ALA A 22 4.82 2.65 1.45
N SER A 23 4.09 2.70 0.33
CA SER A 23 4.54 2.16 -0.95
C SER A 23 5.69 2.96 -1.57
N VAL A 24 5.73 4.27 -1.34
CA VAL A 24 6.86 5.11 -1.79
C VAL A 24 8.10 4.86 -0.93
N LEU A 25 7.93 4.60 0.37
CA LEU A 25 9.03 4.26 1.28
C LEU A 25 9.76 2.98 0.85
N THR A 26 9.09 2.04 0.17
CA THR A 26 9.72 0.83 -0.37
C THR A 26 10.88 1.13 -1.33
N PHE A 27 10.88 2.29 -2.01
CA PHE A 27 11.98 2.70 -2.90
C PHE A 27 13.20 3.29 -2.19
N VAL A 28 13.08 3.64 -0.91
CA VAL A 28 14.21 4.18 -0.14
C VAL A 28 15.31 3.13 0.01
N ASN A 29 14.93 1.87 0.25
CA ASN A 29 15.87 0.75 0.39
C ASN A 29 16.75 0.51 -0.86
N PRO A 30 16.21 0.35 -2.08
CA PRO A 30 17.03 0.17 -3.27
C PRO A 30 17.93 1.38 -3.57
N LEU A 31 17.49 2.61 -3.26
CA LEU A 31 18.32 3.81 -3.41
C LEU A 31 19.51 3.82 -2.45
N ILE A 32 19.30 3.49 -1.17
CA ILE A 32 20.40 3.37 -0.20
C ILE A 32 21.32 2.21 -0.58
N LEU A 33 20.76 1.12 -1.10
CA LEU A 33 21.54 -0.04 -1.55
C LEU A 33 22.49 0.33 -2.70
N ASP A 34 22.05 1.15 -3.66
CA ASP A 34 22.91 1.67 -4.72
C ASP A 34 24.07 2.51 -4.15
N MET A 35 23.78 3.41 -3.21
CA MET A 35 24.81 4.19 -2.50
C MET A 35 25.77 3.30 -1.70
N LEU A 36 25.27 2.22 -1.11
CA LEU A 36 26.07 1.25 -0.37
C LEU A 36 26.98 0.46 -1.30
N ILE A 37 26.52 0.06 -2.49
CA ILE A 37 27.37 -0.56 -3.52
C ILE A 37 28.47 0.41 -3.95
N GLY A 38 28.16 1.69 -4.14
CA GLY A 38 29.16 2.73 -4.43
C GLY A 38 30.19 2.88 -3.30
N TYR A 39 29.73 2.85 -2.06
CA TYR A 39 30.60 2.91 -0.87
C TYR A 39 31.53 1.69 -0.76
N VAL A 40 31.07 0.48 -1.07
CA VAL A 40 31.89 -0.74 -1.01
C VAL A 40 33.10 -0.67 -1.95
N ASN A 41 32.99 0.08 -3.05
CA ASN A 41 34.09 0.29 -4.00
C ASN A 41 35.02 1.46 -3.62
N SER A 42 34.75 2.16 -2.52
CA SER A 42 35.49 3.35 -2.07
C SER A 42 36.27 3.07 -0.78
N GLU A 43 37.42 3.71 -0.57
CA GLU A 43 38.18 3.65 0.70
C GLU A 43 37.58 4.54 1.79
N ASP A 44 36.25 4.63 1.83
CA ASP A 44 35.53 5.46 2.77
C ASP A 44 35.47 4.82 4.17
N PRO A 45 35.37 5.62 5.24
CA PRO A 45 35.41 5.11 6.61
C PRO A 45 34.13 4.34 7.00
N ILE A 46 34.32 3.28 7.80
CA ILE A 46 33.30 2.28 8.21
C ILE A 46 31.99 2.88 8.73
N TRP A 47 32.05 4.02 9.43
CA TRP A 47 30.86 4.66 10.01
C TRP A 47 29.81 5.06 8.95
N LYS A 48 30.22 5.37 7.72
CA LYS A 48 29.30 5.71 6.61
C LYS A 48 28.49 4.48 6.19
N GLY A 49 29.15 3.34 6.00
CA GLY A 49 28.48 2.07 5.70
C GLY A 49 27.52 1.65 6.82
N LEU A 50 27.93 1.84 8.08
CA LEU A 50 27.08 1.58 9.23
C LEU A 50 25.85 2.50 9.24
N LEU A 51 26.02 3.78 8.93
CA LEU A 51 24.93 4.74 8.82
C LEU A 51 23.91 4.33 7.74
N PHE A 52 24.38 3.91 6.56
CA PHE A 52 23.48 3.38 5.51
C PHE A 52 22.68 2.16 5.99
N ALA A 53 23.34 1.19 6.62
CA ALA A 53 22.66 0.00 7.16
C ALA A 53 21.60 0.37 8.21
N PHE A 54 21.90 1.29 9.13
CA PHE A 54 20.92 1.78 10.10
C PHE A 54 19.75 2.48 9.41
N THR A 55 20.01 3.34 8.43
CA THR A 55 18.93 4.04 7.70
C THR A 55 18.01 3.06 6.95
N MET A 56 18.54 2.00 6.34
CA MET A 56 17.73 0.94 5.72
C MET A 56 16.86 0.21 6.74
N PHE A 57 17.43 -0.12 7.91
CA PHE A 57 16.68 -0.76 8.99
C PHE A 57 15.51 0.10 9.47
N PHE A 58 15.77 1.37 9.79
CA PHE A 58 14.73 2.28 10.24
C PHE A 58 13.70 2.55 9.14
N SER A 59 14.11 2.71 7.89
CA SER A 59 13.19 2.86 6.76
C SER A 59 12.25 1.66 6.64
N SER A 60 12.81 0.44 6.69
CA SER A 60 12.04 -0.81 6.62
C SER A 60 11.10 -0.97 7.82
N MET A 61 11.53 -0.53 9.01
CA MET A 61 10.70 -0.56 10.20
C MET A 61 9.50 0.40 10.08
N VAL A 62 9.72 1.63 9.61
CA VAL A 62 8.65 2.61 9.38
C VAL A 62 7.69 2.11 8.29
N GLU A 63 8.21 1.58 7.18
CA GLU A 63 7.40 0.97 6.12
C GLU A 63 6.52 -0.17 6.66
N SER A 64 7.09 -1.07 7.46
CA SER A 64 6.36 -2.19 8.07
C SER A 64 5.25 -1.70 9.02
N LEU A 65 5.54 -0.69 9.86
CA LEU A 65 4.55 -0.10 10.76
C LEU A 65 3.41 0.57 10.00
N LEU A 66 3.70 1.29 8.91
CA LEU A 66 2.66 1.92 8.08
C LEU A 66 1.78 0.86 7.39
N ASN A 67 2.37 -0.22 6.86
CA ASN A 67 1.57 -1.32 6.29
C ASN A 67 0.71 -2.01 7.37
N GLY A 68 1.25 -2.23 8.57
CA GLY A 68 0.47 -2.77 9.68
C GLY A 68 -0.69 -1.85 10.10
N GLN A 69 -0.46 -0.53 10.13
CA GLN A 69 -1.51 0.45 10.41
C GLN A 69 -2.59 0.47 9.32
N TYR A 70 -2.21 0.32 8.05
CA TYR A 70 -3.14 0.19 6.92
C TYR A 70 -4.06 -1.01 7.09
N ASP A 71 -3.51 -2.20 7.38
CA ASP A 71 -4.29 -3.43 7.58
C ASP A 71 -5.21 -3.32 8.80
N TYR A 72 -4.73 -2.70 9.87
CA TYR A 72 -5.53 -2.45 11.06
C TYR A 72 -6.74 -1.54 10.76
N LEU A 73 -6.52 -0.43 10.05
CA LEU A 73 -7.59 0.52 9.71
C LEU A 73 -8.65 -0.10 8.80
N ILE A 74 -8.24 -0.88 7.81
CA ILE A 74 -9.17 -1.61 6.94
C ILE A 74 -10.02 -2.59 7.74
N ASN A 75 -9.40 -3.34 8.66
CA ASN A 75 -10.14 -4.24 9.54
C ASN A 75 -11.11 -3.47 10.47
N ALA A 76 -10.71 -2.31 10.98
CA ALA A 76 -11.58 -1.48 11.80
C ALA A 76 -12.80 -0.96 11.02
N VAL A 77 -12.61 -0.50 9.78
CA VAL A 77 -13.70 -0.09 8.88
C VAL A 77 -14.61 -1.27 8.56
N TYR A 78 -14.04 -2.46 8.32
CA TYR A 78 -14.81 -3.68 8.05
C TYR A 78 -15.72 -4.05 9.23
N GLN A 79 -15.16 -4.06 10.45
CA GLN A 79 -15.93 -4.32 11.68
C GLN A 79 -17.03 -3.27 11.91
N LYS A 80 -16.75 -1.99 11.63
CA LYS A 80 -17.72 -0.90 11.75
C LYS A 80 -18.86 -1.05 10.73
N ALA A 81 -18.55 -1.44 9.50
CA ALA A 81 -19.55 -1.69 8.46
C ALA A 81 -20.47 -2.87 8.80
N LEU A 82 -19.91 -3.99 9.29
CA LEU A 82 -20.70 -5.14 9.75
C LEU A 82 -21.64 -4.76 10.91
N LYS A 83 -21.15 -4.00 11.89
CA LYS A 83 -21.96 -3.55 13.04
C LYS A 83 -23.10 -2.64 12.60
N LEU A 84 -22.85 -1.64 11.75
CA LEU A 84 -23.90 -0.76 11.21
C LEU A 84 -24.97 -1.53 10.43
N SER A 85 -24.57 -2.51 9.62
CA SER A 85 -25.49 -3.39 8.91
C SER A 85 -26.35 -4.23 9.86
N SER A 86 -25.80 -4.64 11.00
CA SER A 86 -26.54 -5.40 12.02
C SER A 86 -27.58 -4.56 12.78
N THR A 87 -27.33 -3.26 12.97
CA THR A 87 -28.22 -2.35 13.70
C THR A 87 -29.39 -1.84 12.86
N ALA A 88 -29.28 -1.82 11.53
CA ALA A 88 -30.36 -1.44 10.60
C ALA A 88 -31.49 -2.49 10.47
N ARG A 89 -31.44 -3.56 11.29
CA ARG A 89 -32.28 -4.77 11.24
C ARG A 89 -33.68 -4.56 11.84
N GLY A 90 -34.41 -3.57 11.31
CA GLY A 90 -35.77 -3.23 11.76
C GLY A 90 -36.93 -3.80 10.92
N GLN A 91 -36.70 -4.46 9.78
CA GLN A 91 -37.80 -4.72 8.82
C GLN A 91 -37.86 -6.09 8.11
N PHE A 92 -36.94 -7.04 8.31
CA PHE A 92 -36.97 -8.29 7.52
C PHE A 92 -36.41 -9.54 8.25
N THR A 93 -36.70 -10.74 7.72
CA THR A 93 -36.46 -12.07 8.33
C THR A 93 -34.97 -12.37 8.58
N THR A 94 -34.70 -12.92 9.77
CA THR A 94 -33.44 -12.80 10.51
C THR A 94 -32.23 -13.60 9.97
N GLY A 95 -32.43 -14.63 9.14
CA GLY A 95 -31.38 -15.59 8.76
C GLY A 95 -30.68 -15.30 7.42
N GLU A 96 -31.43 -15.29 6.33
CA GLU A 96 -30.88 -15.10 4.97
C GLU A 96 -30.31 -13.70 4.76
N ILE A 97 -30.88 -12.70 5.43
CA ILE A 97 -30.49 -11.29 5.30
C ILE A 97 -29.17 -11.01 5.99
N VAL A 98 -28.86 -11.71 7.09
CA VAL A 98 -27.55 -11.58 7.75
C VAL A 98 -26.46 -12.17 6.88
N ASN A 99 -26.71 -13.29 6.21
CA ASN A 99 -25.76 -13.88 5.27
C ASN A 99 -25.56 -12.99 4.03
N LEU A 100 -26.65 -12.52 3.41
CA LEU A 100 -26.59 -11.64 2.25
C LEU A 100 -25.86 -10.32 2.56
N MET A 101 -26.15 -9.70 3.71
CA MET A 101 -25.50 -8.45 4.13
C MET A 101 -24.02 -8.64 4.52
N SER A 102 -23.66 -9.77 5.12
CA SER A 102 -22.26 -10.10 5.43
C SER A 102 -21.45 -10.28 4.15
N VAL A 103 -22.00 -11.00 3.16
CA VAL A 103 -21.38 -11.20 1.85
C VAL A 103 -21.27 -9.87 1.09
N ASP A 104 -22.30 -9.03 1.10
CA ASP A 104 -22.26 -7.72 0.44
C ASP A 104 -21.24 -6.77 1.10
N THR A 105 -21.13 -6.79 2.43
CA THR A 105 -20.15 -5.98 3.15
C THR A 105 -18.72 -6.43 2.84
N GLN A 106 -18.47 -7.74 2.81
CA GLN A 106 -17.17 -8.30 2.42
C GLN A 106 -16.82 -7.91 0.99
N ARG A 107 -17.75 -8.10 0.04
CA ARG A 107 -17.55 -7.71 -1.37
C ARG A 107 -17.21 -6.24 -1.51
N VAL A 108 -17.90 -5.35 -0.81
CA VAL A 108 -17.59 -3.91 -0.83
C VAL A 108 -16.19 -3.62 -0.31
N MET A 109 -15.74 -4.32 0.74
CA MET A 109 -14.38 -4.16 1.26
C MET A 109 -13.33 -4.68 0.26
N ASP A 110 -13.57 -5.84 -0.35
CA ASP A 110 -12.70 -6.41 -1.38
C ASP A 110 -12.58 -5.43 -2.57
N TYR A 111 -13.71 -4.83 -3.00
CA TYR A 111 -13.69 -3.81 -4.04
C TYR A 111 -12.91 -2.55 -3.63
N MET A 112 -12.94 -2.14 -2.36
CA MET A 112 -12.13 -1.00 -1.87
C MET A 112 -10.64 -1.31 -1.87
N GLN A 113 -10.25 -2.53 -1.51
CA GLN A 113 -8.85 -2.97 -1.57
C GLN A 113 -8.36 -3.05 -3.02
N VAL A 114 -9.15 -3.65 -3.91
CA VAL A 114 -8.85 -3.71 -5.36
C VAL A 114 -8.78 -2.30 -5.94
N PHE A 115 -9.67 -1.39 -5.54
CA PHE A 115 -9.60 0.01 -5.96
C PHE A 115 -8.28 0.64 -5.53
N ASN A 116 -7.86 0.45 -4.27
CA ASN A 116 -6.56 0.95 -3.81
C ASN A 116 -5.38 0.40 -4.61
N LEU A 117 -5.43 -0.89 -4.96
CA LEU A 117 -4.42 -1.51 -5.82
C LEU A 117 -4.40 -0.89 -7.22
N LEU A 118 -5.57 -0.64 -7.82
CA LEU A 118 -5.71 -0.16 -9.19
C LEU A 118 -5.02 1.19 -9.45
N TRP A 119 -4.97 2.10 -8.46
CA TRP A 119 -4.31 3.40 -8.64
C TRP A 119 -2.90 3.45 -8.01
N VAL A 120 -2.63 2.73 -6.91
CA VAL A 120 -1.29 2.69 -6.31
C VAL A 120 -0.31 1.93 -7.20
N THR A 121 -0.71 0.79 -7.78
CA THR A 121 0.20 -0.06 -8.56
C THR A 121 0.73 0.63 -9.81
N PRO A 122 -0.07 1.30 -10.66
CA PRO A 122 0.47 2.02 -11.82
C PRO A 122 1.41 3.15 -11.42
N LEU A 123 1.12 3.87 -10.32
CA LEU A 123 2.02 4.89 -9.80
C LEU A 123 3.35 4.29 -9.36
N LEU A 124 3.31 3.14 -8.67
CA LEU A 124 4.50 2.42 -8.24
C LEU A 124 5.36 1.96 -9.43
N ILE A 125 4.73 1.38 -10.45
CA ILE A 125 5.40 0.97 -11.68
C ILE A 125 6.04 2.19 -12.36
N GLY A 126 5.33 3.32 -12.45
CA GLY A 126 5.86 4.55 -13.02
C GLY A 126 7.09 5.06 -12.28
N ILE A 127 7.06 5.08 -10.94
CA ILE A 127 8.21 5.49 -10.12
C ILE A 127 9.37 4.51 -10.30
N ALA A 128 9.10 3.20 -10.30
CA ALA A 128 10.12 2.17 -10.50
C ALA A 128 10.82 2.33 -11.86
N ILE A 129 10.06 2.51 -12.94
CA ILE A 129 10.61 2.75 -14.29
C ILE A 129 11.43 4.04 -14.31
N TYR A 130 10.95 5.11 -13.68
CA TYR A 130 11.69 6.38 -13.60
C TYR A 130 13.04 6.22 -12.91
N LEU A 131 13.08 5.53 -11.77
CA LEU A 131 14.33 5.26 -11.04
C LEU A 131 15.27 4.36 -11.86
N LEU A 132 14.75 3.29 -12.46
CA LEU A 132 15.54 2.38 -13.30
C LEU A 132 16.09 3.08 -14.55
N TRP A 133 15.31 3.98 -15.15
CA TRP A 133 15.78 4.78 -16.29
C TRP A 133 17.01 5.62 -15.94
N GLY A 134 17.06 6.17 -14.72
CA GLY A 134 18.23 6.88 -14.22
C GLY A 134 19.49 6.01 -14.15
N GLN A 135 19.33 4.72 -13.79
CA GLN A 135 20.44 3.80 -13.58
C GLN A 135 20.90 3.08 -14.86
N LEU A 136 19.95 2.68 -15.71
CA LEU A 136 20.17 1.79 -16.86
C LEU A 136 19.87 2.44 -18.22
N GLY A 137 19.28 3.64 -18.24
CA GLY A 137 18.91 4.33 -19.47
C GLY A 137 17.93 3.53 -20.33
N VAL A 138 18.21 3.49 -21.65
CA VAL A 138 17.33 2.86 -22.66
C VAL A 138 17.14 1.36 -22.43
N ALA A 139 18.07 0.68 -21.74
CA ALA A 139 17.94 -0.74 -21.41
C ALA A 139 16.68 -1.04 -20.56
N THR A 140 16.19 -0.05 -19.81
CA THR A 140 14.94 -0.12 -19.03
C THR A 140 13.73 -0.47 -19.90
N MET A 141 13.71 -0.05 -21.18
CA MET A 141 12.59 -0.34 -22.09
C MET A 141 12.42 -1.84 -22.36
N GLY A 142 13.49 -2.62 -22.33
CA GLY A 142 13.41 -4.08 -22.45
C GLY A 142 12.62 -4.70 -21.30
N GLY A 143 12.85 -4.23 -20.07
CA GLY A 143 12.10 -4.65 -18.89
C GLY A 143 10.62 -4.27 -18.97
N VAL A 144 10.32 -3.05 -19.43
CA VAL A 144 8.93 -2.61 -19.67
C VAL A 144 8.24 -3.48 -20.72
N GLY A 145 8.95 -3.86 -21.79
CA GLY A 145 8.44 -4.76 -22.81
C GLY A 145 8.00 -6.12 -22.25
N VAL A 146 8.78 -6.70 -21.33
CA VAL A 146 8.42 -7.97 -20.66
C VAL A 146 7.23 -7.81 -19.73
N MET A 147 7.11 -6.69 -19.02
CA MET A 147 5.96 -6.45 -18.13
C MET A 147 4.63 -6.30 -18.87
N LEU A 148 4.65 -5.95 -20.15
CA LEU A 148 3.47 -5.78 -20.99
C LEU A 148 3.07 -7.04 -21.77
N LEU A 149 3.95 -8.05 -21.84
CA LEU A 149 3.71 -9.36 -22.46
C LEU A 149 2.95 -10.29 -21.52
#